data_AF-B6B0W3-F1
#
_entry.id   AF-B6B0W3-F1
#
_cell.length_a   1.000
_cell.length_b   1.000
_cell.length_c   1.000
_cell.angle_alpha   90.00
_cell.angle_beta   90.00
_cell.angle_gamma   90.00
#
_symmetry.space_group_name_H-M   'P 1'
#
loop_
_entity.id
_entity.type
_entity.pdbx_description
1 polymer ?
#
loop_
_entity_poly.entity_id
_entity_poly.type
_entity_poly.pdbx_seq_one_letter_code
_entity_poly.pdbx_strand_id
1 'polypeptide(L)' 'MPIDGRSPVADNIATMSLEMDNLSFAAFGNTRRKLSAKKGEDIALLDEANTLPSGVVRLIELQEYGFAYVKP' A
#
# COMPACT_ATOMS: atom_id res chain seq x y z
N MET A 1 -3.48 -0.14 -6.38
CA MET A 1 -2.54 0.69 -5.59
C MET A 1 -3.36 1.80 -4.97
N PRO A 2 -3.18 2.11 -3.68
CA PRO A 2 -3.95 3.15 -2.97
C PRO A 2 -3.50 4.54 -3.45
N ILE A 3 -3.91 4.91 -4.65
CA ILE A 3 -3.64 6.21 -5.27
C ILE A 3 -4.80 7.13 -4.96
N ASP A 4 -4.48 8.33 -4.48
CA ASP A 4 -5.50 9.34 -4.17
C ASP A 4 -6.31 9.73 -5.42
N GLY A 5 -7.62 9.87 -5.25
CA GLY A 5 -8.60 10.18 -6.29
C GLY A 5 -8.73 9.17 -7.43
N ARG A 6 -8.00 8.05 -7.41
CA ARG A 6 -7.96 7.07 -8.53
C ARG A 6 -8.13 5.62 -8.11
N SER A 7 -8.01 5.32 -6.82
CA SER A 7 -8.19 3.96 -6.31
C SER A 7 -9.68 3.58 -6.31
N PRO A 8 -10.11 2.52 -7.01
CA PRO A 8 -11.51 2.07 -7.00
C PRO A 8 -11.95 1.49 -5.65
N VAL A 9 -11.02 1.37 -4.70
CA VAL A 9 -11.23 0.82 -3.35
C VAL A 9 -10.86 1.83 -2.27
N ALA A 10 -10.79 3.13 -2.58
CA ALA A 10 -10.44 4.17 -1.61
C ALA A 10 -11.40 4.18 -0.40
N ASP A 11 -12.70 4.18 -0.65
CA ASP A 11 -13.73 4.20 0.41
C ASP A 11 -13.64 2.99 1.34
N ASN A 12 -13.32 1.81 0.78
CA ASN A 12 -13.13 0.59 1.56
C ASN A 12 -11.90 0.71 2.48
N ILE A 13 -10.78 1.25 1.96
CA ILE A 13 -9.55 1.44 2.74
C ILE A 13 -9.79 2.44 3.88
N ALA A 14 -10.49 3.54 3.61
CA ALA A 14 -10.84 4.54 4.61
C ALA A 14 -11.72 3.93 5.72
N THR A 15 -12.79 3.22 5.33
CA THR A 15 -13.70 2.55 6.28
C THR A 15 -12.95 1.54 7.15
N MET A 16 -12.16 0.66 6.54
CA MET A 16 -11.40 -0.37 7.28
C MET A 16 -10.37 0.25 8.22
N SER A 17 -9.72 1.36 7.84
CA SER A 17 -8.73 2.02 8.70
C SER A 17 -9.36 2.70 9.91
N LEU A 18 -10.63 3.14 9.80
CA LEU A 18 -11.38 3.70 10.92
C LEU A 18 -11.90 2.63 11.89
N GLU A 19 -12.21 1.43 11.38
CA GLU A 19 -12.81 0.35 12.16
C GLU A 19 -11.78 -0.62 12.75
N MET A 20 -10.58 -0.71 12.17
CA MET A 20 -9.59 -1.73 12.50
C MET A 20 -8.21 -1.12 12.82
N ASP A 21 -7.94 -0.89 14.10
CA ASP A 21 -6.66 -0.33 14.58
C ASP A 21 -5.45 -1.26 14.30
N ASN A 22 -5.69 -2.55 14.09
CA ASN A 22 -4.65 -3.56 13.83
C ASN A 22 -4.41 -3.81 12.33
N LEU A 23 -5.03 -3.03 11.45
CA LEU A 23 -4.84 -3.12 10.01
C LEU A 23 -3.88 -2.04 9.52
N SER A 24 -3.03 -2.39 8.57
CA SER A 24 -2.12 -1.42 7.96
C SER A 24 -2.02 -1.65 6.46
N PHE A 25 -2.14 -0.56 5.71
CA PHE A 25 -1.95 -0.57 4.26
C PHE A 25 -0.55 -0.08 3.92
N ALA A 26 0.07 -0.72 2.93
CA ALA A 26 1.37 -0.33 2.44
C ALA A 26 1.37 -0.16 0.92
N ALA A 27 2.05 0.89 0.46
CA ALA A 27 2.29 1.19 -0.93
C ALA A 27 3.78 1.12 -1.24
N PHE A 28 4.15 0.42 -2.31
CA PHE A 28 5.55 0.17 -2.61
C PHE A 28 6.17 1.33 -3.41
N GLY A 29 7.21 1.94 -2.84
CA GLY A 29 7.89 3.11 -3.38
C GLY A 29 8.51 2.87 -4.76
N ASN A 30 8.99 1.66 -5.05
CA ASN A 30 9.47 1.31 -6.39
C ASN A 30 8.36 1.37 -7.45
N THR A 31 7.18 0.87 -7.10
CA THR A 31 6.00 0.91 -7.98
C THR A 31 5.51 2.34 -8.17
N ARG A 32 5.44 3.13 -7.08
CA ARG A 32 5.08 4.56 -7.13
C ARG A 32 6.01 5.32 -8.06
N ARG A 33 7.33 5.21 -7.85
CA ARG A 33 8.35 5.90 -8.67
C ARG A 33 8.24 5.57 -10.16
N LYS A 34 8.05 4.29 -10.51
CA LYS A 34 7.87 3.87 -11.91
C LYS A 34 6.58 4.44 -12.52
N LEU A 35 5.49 4.44 -11.76
CA LEU A 35 4.22 5.00 -12.18
C LEU A 35 4.31 6.53 -12.34
N SER A 36 4.90 7.26 -11.39
CA SER A 36 5.13 8.71 -11.48
C SER A 36 5.97 9.05 -12.71
N ALA A 37 7.09 8.34 -12.94
CA ALA A 37 7.94 8.54 -14.10
C ALA A 37 7.21 8.30 -15.43
N LYS A 38 6.34 7.28 -15.49
CA LYS A 38 5.55 6.97 -16.69
C LYS A 38 4.46 8.02 -16.98
N LYS A 39 3.89 8.60 -15.93
CA LYS A 39 2.80 9.59 -16.01
C LYS A 39 3.32 11.03 -16.16
N GLY A 40 4.57 11.28 -15.81
CA GLY A 40 5.16 12.63 -15.83
C GLY A 40 4.67 13.52 -14.68
N GLU A 41 4.00 12.96 -13.68
CA GLU A 41 3.47 13.67 -12.51
C GLU A 41 3.80 12.86 -11.25
N ASP A 42 3.95 13.53 -10.10
CA ASP A 42 4.04 12.80 -8.84
C ASP A 42 2.66 12.26 -8.44
N ILE A 43 2.64 11.01 -7.99
CA ILE A 43 1.42 10.30 -7.65
C ILE A 43 1.31 10.28 -6.13
N ALA A 44 0.33 11.03 -5.64
CA ALA A 44 -0.11 10.99 -4.26
C ALA A 44 -0.76 9.64 -3.93
N LEU A 45 -0.52 9.17 -2.71
CA LEU A 45 -1.14 7.97 -2.15
C LEU A 45 -2.22 8.38 -1.17
N LEU A 46 -3.12 7.46 -0.84
CA LEU A 46 -4.05 7.63 0.28
C LEU A 46 -3.26 7.81 1.59
N ASP A 47 -3.77 8.65 2.49
CA ASP A 47 -3.11 8.97 3.77
C ASP A 47 -2.96 7.74 4.68
N GLU A 48 -3.87 6.76 4.55
CA GLU A 48 -3.85 5.50 5.30
C GLU A 48 -2.74 4.53 4.81
N ALA A 49 -2.08 4.82 3.68
CA ALA A 49 -1.10 3.94 3.07
C ALA A 49 0.35 4.34 3.37
N ASN A 50 1.05 3.48 4.10
CA ASN A 50 2.48 3.67 4.39
C ASN A 50 3.36 3.40 3.17
N THR A 51 4.34 4.26 2.90
CA THR A 51 5.29 4.02 1.81
C THR A 51 6.42 3.11 2.28
N LEU A 52 6.58 1.96 1.64
CA LEU A 52 7.68 1.03 1.90
C LEU A 52 8.61 0.88 0.68
N PRO A 53 9.93 0.75 0.88
CA PRO A 53 10.89 0.70 -0.22
C PRO A 53 10.74 -0.56 -1.10
N SER A 54 10.43 -1.72 -0.49
CA SER A 54 10.25 -2.99 -1.20
C SER A 54 9.16 -3.84 -0.57
N GLY A 55 8.17 -4.24 -1.38
CA GLY A 55 7.09 -5.11 -0.91
C GLY A 55 7.52 -6.54 -0.68
N VAL A 56 8.39 -7.07 -1.53
CA VAL A 56 8.87 -8.46 -1.41
C VAL A 56 9.69 -8.63 -0.13
N VAL A 57 10.57 -7.69 0.18
CA VAL A 57 11.35 -7.72 1.43
C VAL A 57 10.42 -7.67 2.64
N ARG A 58 9.43 -6.77 2.63
CA ARG A 58 8.47 -6.68 3.73
C ARG A 58 7.67 -7.97 3.93
N LEU A 59 7.25 -8.62 2.85
CA LEU A 59 6.53 -9.89 2.93
C LEU A 59 7.40 -11.01 3.53
N ILE A 60 8.70 -11.03 3.22
CA ILE A 60 9.65 -11.99 3.81
C ILE A 60 9.80 -11.73 5.31
N GLU A 61 10.04 -10.48 5.73
CA GLU A 61 10.15 -10.12 7.16
C GLU A 61 8.90 -10.53 7.96
N LEU A 62 7.71 -10.26 7.40
CA LEU A 62 6.46 -10.63 8.06
C LEU A 62 6.33 -12.15 8.21
N GLN A 63 6.70 -12.92 7.19
CA GLN A 63 6.69 -14.38 7.29
C GLN A 63 7.71 -14.90 8.32
N GLU A 64 8.88 -14.28 8.42
CA GLU A 64 9.88 -14.59 9.47
C GLU A 64 9.35 -14.29 10.87
N TYR A 65 8.53 -13.25 11.03
CA TYR A 65 7.80 -12.96 12.28
C TYR A 65 6.58 -13.85 12.53
N GLY A 66 6.35 -14.86 11.69
CA GLY A 66 5.27 -15.84 11.86
C GLY A 66 3.93 -15.41 11.29
N PHE A 67 3.88 -14.35 10.47
CA PHE A 67 2.65 -13.98 9.78
C PHE A 67 2.35 -14.95 8.64
N ALA A 68 1.08 -15.31 8.49
CA ALA A 68 0.60 -16.05 7.34
C ALA A 68 0.57 -15.16 6.09
N TYR A 69 1.02 -15.69 4.96
CA TYR A 69 0.92 -15.02 3.66
C TYR A 69 -0.28 -15.53 2.88
N VAL A 70 -1.13 -14.61 2.44
CA VAL A 70 -2.28 -14.90 1.59
C VAL A 70 -2.15 -14.09 0.31
N LYS A 71 -2.24 -14.77 -0.84
CA LYS A 71 -2.34 -14.15 -2.16
C LYS A 71 -3.70 -14.52 -2.77
N PRO A 72 -4.67 -13.60 -2.78
CA PRO A 72 -5.97 -13.80 -3.43
C PRO A 72 -5.83 -14.04 -4.94
#